data_AF-A0A7W0Y638-F1
#
_entry.id   AF-A0A7W0Y638-F1
#
_cell.length_a   1.000
_cell.length_b   1.000
_cell.length_c   1.000
_cell.angle_alpha   90.00
_cell.angle_beta   90.00
_cell.angle_gamma   90.00
#
_symmetry.space_group_name_H-M   'P 1'
#
loop_
_entity.id
_entity.type
_entity.pdbx_description
1 polymer ?
#
loop_
_entity_poly.entity_id
_entity_poly.type
_entity_poly.pdbx_seq_one_letter_code
_entity_poly.pdbx_strand_id
1 'polypeptide(L)'
;MTDVPLLIEFVVDTTIYREPDFVPRLPILQNGPPGTFIVFADGRRVSLPTDQIVFSDDTGARARVGFGGMRYVGIEDGFLVFLRVRDLQPPETLPPGRGRRMTLKPEMVSTIYVDGGEVWPLLA
;
A
#
# COMPACT_ATOMS: atom_id res chain seq x y z
N MET A 1 4.89 7.40 -17.53
CA MET A 1 4.45 7.35 -16.12
C MET A 1 3.22 6.49 -16.07
N THR A 2 3.25 5.45 -15.26
CA THR A 2 2.19 4.44 -15.20
C THR A 2 0.92 5.09 -14.67
N ASP A 3 -0.18 4.94 -15.40
CA ASP A 3 -1.51 5.45 -15.05
C ASP A 3 -2.08 4.62 -13.88
N VAL A 4 -1.52 4.83 -12.69
CA VAL A 4 -1.91 4.12 -11.47
C VAL A 4 -2.91 4.99 -10.72
N PRO A 5 -4.11 4.47 -10.36
CA PRO A 5 -5.14 5.25 -9.69
C PRO A 5 -4.67 5.94 -8.39
N LEU A 6 -3.83 5.25 -7.62
CA LEU A 6 -3.22 5.78 -6.41
C LEU A 6 -1.75 5.39 -6.35
N LEU A 7 -0.84 6.37 -6.30
CA LEU A 7 0.57 6.14 -6.05
C LEU A 7 0.97 6.86 -4.75
N ILE A 8 1.63 6.14 -3.86
CA ILE A 8 2.17 6.67 -2.61
C ILE A 8 3.70 6.61 -2.69
N GLU A 9 4.35 7.75 -2.51
CA GLU A 9 5.78 7.84 -2.24
C GLU A 9 6.01 8.02 -0.75
N PHE A 10 6.73 7.08 -0.16
CA PHE A 10 7.10 7.15 1.26
C PHE A 10 8.26 8.11 1.47
N VAL A 11 8.55 8.45 2.72
CA VAL A 11 9.73 9.25 3.06
C VAL A 11 11.04 8.56 2.62
N VAL A 12 12.12 9.33 2.57
CA VAL A 12 13.45 8.82 2.23
C VAL A 12 13.89 7.69 3.17
N ASP A 13 14.84 6.89 2.69
CA ASP A 13 15.41 5.73 3.40
C ASP A 13 14.35 4.69 3.80
N THR A 14 13.34 4.55 2.94
CA THR A 14 12.33 3.49 3.03
C THR A 14 12.57 2.41 1.99
N THR A 15 12.38 1.15 2.38
CA THR A 15 12.50 -0.02 1.50
C THR A 15 11.25 -0.88 1.56
N ILE A 16 11.12 -1.81 0.61
CA ILE A 16 9.98 -2.73 0.52
C ILE A 16 10.43 -4.12 0.94
N TYR A 17 9.79 -4.64 1.98
CA TYR A 17 9.92 -6.04 2.37
C TYR A 17 8.71 -6.83 1.90
N ARG A 18 8.96 -7.94 1.20
CA ARG A 18 7.94 -8.92 0.82
C ARG A 18 8.21 -10.20 1.60
N GLU A 19 7.17 -10.71 2.24
CA GLU A 19 7.23 -12.04 2.82
C GLU A 19 7.52 -13.08 1.72
N PRO A 20 8.26 -14.15 2.04
CA PRO A 20 8.45 -15.25 1.12
C PRO A 20 7.11 -15.89 0.76
N ASP A 21 7.03 -16.46 -0.45
CA ASP A 21 5.92 -17.31 -0.83
C ASP A 21 5.81 -18.47 0.17
N PHE A 22 4.64 -18.59 0.80
CA PHE A 22 4.36 -19.66 1.74
C PHE A 22 3.52 -20.73 1.07
N VAL A 23 4.08 -21.93 0.90
CA VAL A 23 3.35 -23.12 0.46
C VAL A 23 2.68 -23.74 1.69
N PRO A 24 1.33 -23.72 1.82
CA PRO A 24 0.65 -24.28 2.98
C PRO A 24 0.86 -25.80 3.03
N ARG A 25 1.28 -26.31 4.20
CA ARG A 25 1.35 -27.76 4.46
C ARG A 25 0.02 -28.35 4.95
N LEU A 26 -0.98 -27.49 5.18
CA LEU A 26 -2.32 -27.83 5.60
C LEU A 26 -3.30 -27.48 4.46
N PRO A 27 -4.49 -28.12 4.38
CA PRO A 27 -5.50 -27.83 3.36
C PRO A 27 -6.22 -26.49 3.66
N ILE A 28 -5.46 -25.42 3.87
CA ILE A 28 -5.97 -24.06 3.97
C ILE A 28 -6.19 -23.60 2.53
N LEU A 29 -7.45 -23.45 2.15
CA LEU A 29 -7.84 -23.21 0.76
C LEU A 29 -7.33 -21.88 0.18
N GLN A 30 -6.99 -20.90 1.03
CA GLN A 30 -6.78 -19.51 0.62
C GLN A 30 -5.83 -18.79 1.59
N ASN A 31 -4.55 -18.68 1.24
CA ASN A 31 -3.74 -17.59 1.75
C ASN A 31 -3.78 -16.47 0.72
N GLY A 32 -3.99 -15.24 1.17
CA GLY A 32 -3.75 -14.07 0.32
C GLY A 32 -2.29 -14.04 -0.16
N PRO A 33 -1.95 -13.14 -1.09
CA PRO A 33 -0.55 -12.95 -1.48
C PRO A 33 0.31 -12.65 -0.25
N PRO A 34 1.62 -13.00 -0.26
CA PRO A 34 2.52 -12.73 0.85
C PRO A 34 2.46 -11.26 1.29
N GLY A 35 2.59 -11.01 2.59
CA GLY A 35 2.54 -9.66 3.12
C GLY A 35 3.61 -8.77 2.50
N THR A 36 3.21 -7.57 2.07
CA THR A 36 4.12 -6.52 1.61
C THR A 36 4.16 -5.42 2.67
N PHE A 37 5.36 -4.95 2.99
CA PHE A 37 5.60 -3.99 4.04
C PHE A 37 6.53 -2.88 3.57
N ILE A 38 6.28 -1.67 4.02
CA ILE A 38 7.30 -0.61 4.02
C ILE A 38 8.13 -0.73 5.28
N VAL A 39 9.44 -0.73 5.12
CA VAL A 39 10.42 -0.67 6.20
C VAL A 39 11.01 0.72 6.23
N PHE A 40 10.93 1.39 7.38
CA PHE A 40 11.49 2.72 7.61
C PHE A 40 12.92 2.61 8.16
N ALA A 41 13.68 3.71 8.09
CA ALA A 41 15.06 3.77 8.58
C ALA A 41 15.20 3.40 10.08
N ASP A 42 14.16 3.63 10.88
CA ASP A 42 14.08 3.24 12.30
C ASP A 42 13.75 1.74 12.51
N GLY A 43 13.62 0.97 11.43
CA GLY A 43 13.27 -0.45 11.44
C GLY A 43 11.78 -0.74 11.60
N ARG A 44 10.95 0.29 11.82
CA ARG A 44 9.50 0.14 11.92
C ARG A 44 8.95 -0.37 10.59
N ARG A 45 7.90 -1.19 10.67
CA ARG A 45 7.24 -1.76 9.49
C ARG A 45 5.78 -1.39 9.44
N VAL A 46 5.30 -1.07 8.24
CA VAL A 46 3.88 -0.83 7.97
C VAL A 46 3.43 -1.83 6.91
N SER A 47 2.43 -2.63 7.24
CA SER A 47 1.81 -3.58 6.31
C SER A 47 0.95 -2.84 5.30
N LEU A 48 1.03 -3.26 4.04
CA LEU A 48 0.22 -2.74 2.95
C LEU A 48 -0.81 -3.79 2.51
N PRO A 49 -1.95 -3.37 1.93
CA PRO A 49 -2.89 -4.27 1.27
C PRO A 49 -2.25 -4.87 0.00
N THR A 50 -1.47 -5.97 0.13
CA THR A 50 -0.70 -6.55 -0.98
C THR A 50 -1.57 -6.86 -2.19
N ASP A 51 -2.77 -7.37 -1.97
CA ASP A 51 -3.73 -7.74 -3.01
C ASP A 51 -4.25 -6.54 -3.83
N GLN A 52 -3.88 -5.32 -3.43
CA GLN A 52 -4.21 -4.07 -4.12
C GLN A 52 -3.01 -3.44 -4.83
N ILE A 53 -1.80 -3.96 -4.63
CA ILE A 53 -0.57 -3.40 -5.20
C ILE A 53 -0.47 -3.79 -6.68
N VAL A 54 -0.35 -2.78 -7.54
CA VAL A 54 -0.12 -2.93 -8.99
C VAL A 54 1.28 -2.48 -9.41
N PHE A 55 1.97 -1.76 -8.54
CA PHE A 55 3.32 -1.26 -8.76
C PHE A 55 4.05 -1.15 -7.42
N SER A 56 5.31 -1.52 -7.38
CA SER A 56 6.16 -1.32 -6.20
C SER A 56 7.63 -1.21 -6.63
N ASP A 57 8.31 -0.20 -6.14
CA ASP A 57 9.71 0.07 -6.45
C ASP A 57 10.39 0.79 -5.27
N ASP A 58 11.52 0.27 -4.85
CA ASP A 58 12.39 0.82 -3.81
C ASP A 58 13.86 0.90 -4.25
N THR A 59 14.12 0.86 -5.57
CA THR A 59 15.49 1.01 -6.10
C THR A 59 16.04 2.44 -5.96
N GLY A 60 15.16 3.41 -5.74
CA GLY A 60 15.52 4.81 -5.47
C GLY A 60 15.77 5.11 -3.99
N ALA A 61 15.84 6.40 -3.65
CA ALA A 61 16.05 6.86 -2.28
C ALA A 61 14.82 6.67 -1.35
N ARG A 62 13.69 6.20 -1.89
CA ARG A 62 12.42 6.02 -1.18
C ARG A 62 11.59 4.93 -1.85
N ALA A 63 10.79 4.23 -1.05
CA ALA A 63 9.81 3.29 -1.56
C ALA A 63 8.63 4.01 -2.23
N ARG A 64 8.16 3.45 -3.33
CA ARG A 64 7.00 3.90 -4.09
C ARG A 64 6.06 2.72 -4.29
N VAL A 65 4.78 2.90 -3.98
CA VAL A 65 3.78 1.83 -4.09
C VAL A 65 2.53 2.35 -4.75
N GLY A 66 2.15 1.69 -5.84
CA GLY A 66 0.95 1.95 -6.61
C GLY A 66 -0.16 0.96 -6.27
N PHE A 67 -1.36 1.47 -6.05
CA PHE A 67 -2.55 0.70 -5.72
C PHE A 67 -3.62 0.83 -6.81
N GLY A 68 -4.19 -0.30 -7.22
CA GLY A 68 -5.22 -0.34 -8.27
C GLY A 68 -6.66 -0.25 -7.77
N GLY A 69 -6.92 -0.64 -6.52
CA GLY A 69 -8.27 -0.67 -5.92
C GLY A 69 -8.38 0.10 -4.61
N MET A 70 -7.43 0.99 -4.33
CA MET A 70 -7.44 1.90 -3.18
C MET A 70 -7.66 3.34 -3.65
N ARG A 71 -8.28 4.16 -2.80
CA ARG A 71 -8.52 5.59 -3.02
C ARG A 71 -8.07 6.39 -1.79
N TYR A 72 -7.37 7.50 -2.00
CA TYR A 72 -7.11 8.49 -0.96
C TYR A 72 -8.37 9.33 -0.69
N VAL A 73 -8.73 9.51 0.58
CA VAL A 73 -9.97 10.26 0.96
C VAL A 73 -9.71 11.51 1.79
N GLY A 74 -8.45 11.79 2.15
CA GLY A 74 -8.08 12.97 2.91
C GLY A 74 -7.45 12.64 4.26
N ILE A 75 -7.45 13.62 5.15
CA ILE A 75 -6.99 13.49 6.53
C ILE A 75 -8.18 13.35 7.47
N GLU A 76 -8.17 12.34 8.33
CA GLU A 76 -9.10 12.18 9.45
C GLU A 76 -8.29 11.89 10.72
N ASP A 77 -8.59 12.59 11.81
CA ASP A 77 -7.92 12.42 13.12
C ASP A 77 -6.38 12.48 13.06
N GLY A 78 -5.84 13.27 12.12
CA GLY A 78 -4.39 13.41 11.92
C GLY A 78 -3.73 12.30 11.11
N PHE A 79 -4.51 11.40 10.49
CA PHE A 79 -4.01 10.34 9.62
C PHE A 79 -4.43 10.55 8.17
N LEU A 80 -3.54 10.22 7.24
CA LEU A 80 -3.87 10.06 5.83
C LEU A 80 -4.70 8.78 5.66
N VAL A 81 -5.90 8.90 5.12
CA VAL A 81 -6.87 7.81 5.03
C VAL A 81 -7.00 7.33 3.59
N PHE A 82 -6.98 6.00 3.44
CA PHE A 82 -7.17 5.32 2.18
C PHE A 82 -8.24 4.25 2.32
N LEU A 83 -9.17 4.19 1.38
CA LEU A 83 -10.26 3.22 1.37
C LEU A 83 -10.11 2.26 0.19
N ARG A 84 -10.39 0.98 0.45
CA ARG A 84 -10.58 0.00 -0.61
C ARG A 84 -11.89 0.31 -1.33
N VAL A 85 -11.82 0.55 -2.63
CA VAL A 85 -12.98 0.85 -3.48
C VAL A 85 -13.33 -0.30 -4.42
N ARG A 86 -12.39 -1.21 -4.70
CA ARG A 86 -12.64 -2.44 -5.43
C ARG A 86 -11.61 -3.51 -5.08
N ASP A 87 -11.94 -4.76 -5.37
CA ASP A 87 -10.98 -5.84 -5.36
C ASP A 87 -10.30 -5.95 -6.74
N LEU A 88 -9.00 -6.26 -6.78
CA LEU A 88 -8.28 -6.51 -8.04
C LEU A 88 -8.33 -7.98 -8.47
N GLN A 89 -8.58 -8.88 -7.51
CA GLN A 89 -8.61 -10.32 -7.72
C GLN A 89 -10.01 -10.87 -7.42
N PRO A 90 -10.36 -12.05 -7.96
CA PRO A 90 -11.64 -12.69 -7.66
C PRO A 90 -11.84 -12.93 -6.15
N PRO A 91 -13.07 -12.84 -5.62
CA PRO A 91 -13.35 -13.03 -4.19
C PRO A 91 -12.76 -14.32 -3.58
N GLU A 92 -12.73 -15.40 -4.36
CA GLU A 92 -12.22 -16.73 -4.01
C GLU A 92 -10.69 -16.82 -3.90
N THR A 93 -9.94 -15.81 -4.33
CA THR A 93 -8.48 -15.77 -4.18
C THR A 93 -8.04 -14.79 -3.08
N LEU A 94 -8.99 -14.13 -2.42
CA LEU A 94 -8.71 -13.10 -1.46
C LEU A 94 -8.84 -13.61 -0.01
N PRO A 95 -8.02 -13.10 0.92
CA PRO A 95 -8.11 -13.51 2.31
C PRO A 95 -9.45 -13.10 2.93
N PRO A 96 -9.96 -13.82 3.94
CA PRO A 96 -11.10 -13.38 4.74
C PRO A 96 -10.73 -12.14 5.58
N GLY A 97 -11.69 -11.24 5.80
CA GLY A 97 -11.49 -10.08 6.69
C GLY A 97 -10.63 -8.95 6.13
N ARG A 98 -10.58 -8.77 4.81
CA ARG A 98 -9.79 -7.74 4.11
C ARG A 98 -10.01 -6.34 4.70
N GLY A 99 -8.91 -5.64 4.98
CA GLY A 99 -8.94 -4.25 5.41
C GLY A 99 -9.64 -3.37 4.37
N ARG A 100 -10.74 -2.74 4.79
CA ARG A 100 -11.45 -1.72 3.98
C ARG A 100 -10.79 -0.34 4.07
N ARG A 101 -10.00 -0.12 5.11
CA ARG A 101 -9.38 1.14 5.46
C ARG A 101 -7.92 0.92 5.80
N MET A 102 -7.06 1.75 5.24
CA MET A 102 -5.65 1.88 5.59
C MET A 102 -5.43 3.32 6.04
N THR A 103 -4.66 3.49 7.10
CA THR A 103 -4.29 4.81 7.63
C THR A 103 -2.79 4.90 7.76
N LEU A 104 -2.21 5.99 7.27
CA LEU A 104 -0.79 6.31 7.41
C LEU A 104 -0.65 7.61 8.18
N LYS A 105 0.40 7.72 8.98
CA LYS A 105 0.73 9.01 9.57
C LYS A 105 1.34 9.94 8.50
N PRO A 106 1.05 11.25 8.50
CA PRO A 106 1.61 12.19 7.54
C PRO A 106 3.13 12.11 7.39
N GLU A 107 3.87 11.94 8.49
CA GLU A 107 5.34 11.85 8.48
C GLU A 107 5.89 10.58 7.81
N MET A 108 5.04 9.62 7.45
CA MET A 108 5.45 8.42 6.71
C MET A 108 5.48 8.63 5.20
N VAL A 109 4.75 9.64 4.71
CA VAL A 109 4.45 9.82 3.29
C VAL A 109 5.04 11.14 2.81
N SER A 110 5.89 11.06 1.79
CA SER A 110 6.37 12.25 1.10
C SER A 110 5.28 12.82 0.22
N THR A 111 4.71 11.98 -0.64
CA THR A 111 3.84 12.45 -1.72
C THR A 111 2.75 11.43 -2.02
N ILE A 112 1.54 11.90 -2.33
CA ILE A 112 0.45 11.07 -2.85
C ILE A 112 0.04 11.61 -4.20
N TYR A 113 -0.03 10.72 -5.19
CA TYR A 113 -0.60 11.00 -6.49
C TYR A 113 -1.90 10.23 -6.69
N VAL A 114 -2.93 10.91 -7.19
CA VAL A 114 -4.20 10.31 -7.63
C VAL A 114 -4.37 10.62 -9.11
N ASP A 115 -4.49 9.56 -9.92
CA ASP A 115 -4.56 9.65 -11.38
C ASP A 115 -3.45 10.54 -11.98
N GLY A 116 -2.23 10.42 -11.40
CA GLY A 116 -1.05 11.20 -11.78
C GLY A 116 -0.97 12.63 -11.22
N GLY A 117 -2.03 13.15 -10.62
CA GLY A 117 -2.05 14.46 -9.96
C GLY A 117 -1.57 14.39 -8.52
N GLU A 118 -0.64 15.25 -8.12
CA GLU A 118 -0.21 15.38 -6.72
C GLU A 118 -1.34 15.96 -5.86
N VAL A 119 -1.71 15.24 -4.80
CA VAL A 119 -2.79 15.62 -3.86
C VAL A 119 -2.32 15.72 -2.41
N TRP A 120 -1.09 15.30 -2.14
CA TRP A 120 -0.41 15.43 -0.86
C TRP A 120 1.08 15.65 -1.11
N PRO A 121 1.74 16.59 -0.41
CA PRO A 121 1.18 17.48 0.61
C PRO A 121 0.15 18.45 0.02
N LEU A 122 -0.84 18.86 0.82
CA LEU A 122 -1.72 19.96 0.42
C LEU A 122 -0.84 21.21 0.32
N LEU A 123 -0.75 21.81 -0.87
CA LEU A 123 -0.12 23.11 -1.04
C LEU A 123 -0.84 24.10 -0.12
N ALA A 124 -0.09 24.72 0.79
CA ALA A 124 -0.58 25.72 1.73
C ALA A 124 -1.04 27.00 1.01
#